data_AF-D3BM40-F1
#
_entry.id   AF-D3BM40-F1
#
_cell.length_a   1.000
_cell.length_b   1.000
_cell.length_c   1.000
_cell.angle_alpha   90.00
_cell.angle_beta   90.00
_cell.angle_gamma   90.00
#
_symmetry.space_group_name_H-M   'P 1'
#
loop_
_entity.id
_entity.type
_entity.pdbx_description
1 polymer ?
#
loop_
_entity_poly.entity_id
_entity_poly.type
_entity_poly.pdbx_seq_one_letter_code
_entity_poly.pdbx_strand_id
1 'polypeptide(L)'
;MLPRTKGFQVCNLNSLTNSFSPGPQSSDENIPEQSDESALRMAFGGESSTSSLTSSLTKKQLIEKKMEEINMTFKAIRASQRIDLLFLLDCTGSMGEYINQVKNDLVELREELKVNYKSLDMMFGFIRYTDFDVKKPYSILDFTNKTLEFVNFVSSIKDEGGADAPCHGEEYHDIPDNYPDGDLNGITLDSLMKDIISLDINYFFGHIVKSATSKMIDIFNKRLALLSKNMRTINTFDSKDISTLSTHLLKSVESSISSSRSTLTSQLVDKEPRIPKEYIIVKEVPYFPTLPLIQMEIIHLKIPNSLDACLGENYKYSPFTEGIEIKMAPQPFSQGGNRLAYHAVDKDGNRKVVKQSKFKGETHNSMKRYFEEIECQTVAAKFAFDFNHLRGKQDINFTFAKSRSSLKVIIKSSTVIMDG
;
A
#
# COMPACT_ATOMS: atom_id res chain seq x y z
N MET A 1 26.34 13.58 -17.34
CA MET A 1 26.74 13.45 -15.93
C MET A 1 25.77 14.27 -15.08
N LEU A 2 24.77 13.63 -14.49
CA LEU A 2 23.86 14.24 -13.51
C LEU A 2 24.37 13.92 -12.09
N PRO A 3 24.27 14.85 -11.13
CA PRO A 3 24.82 14.64 -9.80
C PRO A 3 23.95 13.66 -9.01
N ARG A 4 24.60 12.67 -8.37
CA ARG A 4 23.97 11.72 -7.44
C ARG A 4 23.23 12.47 -6.33
N THR A 5 21.92 12.35 -6.27
CA THR A 5 21.10 12.81 -5.14
C THR A 5 21.44 12.00 -3.90
N LYS A 6 21.93 12.68 -2.87
CA LYS A 6 22.20 12.13 -1.54
C LYS A 6 20.89 11.62 -0.92
N GLY A 7 20.98 10.48 -0.23
CA GLY A 7 19.87 9.87 0.48
C GLY A 7 19.19 10.83 1.47
N PHE A 8 17.88 10.67 1.58
CA PHE A 8 16.98 11.46 2.42
C PHE A 8 17.41 11.40 3.90
N GLN A 9 17.98 12.48 4.42
CA GLN A 9 18.27 12.66 5.85
C GLN A 9 17.09 13.41 6.50
N VAL A 10 16.41 12.74 7.43
CA VAL A 10 15.27 13.28 8.19
C VAL A 10 15.81 14.19 9.31
N CYS A 11 16.27 15.39 8.96
CA CYS A 11 16.56 16.44 9.94
C CYS A 11 16.15 17.80 9.35
N ASN A 12 15.45 18.59 10.17
CA ASN A 12 15.06 20.00 9.97
C ASN A 12 13.71 20.25 9.28
N LEU A 13 12.63 20.20 10.06
CA LEU A 13 11.51 21.13 9.90
C LEU A 13 10.83 21.31 11.27
N ASN A 14 11.47 22.07 12.16
CA ASN A 14 10.90 22.55 13.42
C ASN A 14 10.49 24.00 13.25
N SER A 15 9.23 24.27 12.96
CA SER A 15 8.57 25.53 13.35
C SER A 15 7.07 25.39 13.18
N LEU A 16 6.34 25.80 14.23
CA LEU A 16 4.87 25.84 14.42
C LEU A 16 4.33 24.79 15.38
N THR A 17 4.71 24.93 16.65
CA THR A 17 3.98 24.37 17.79
C THR A 17 3.08 25.46 18.39
N ASN A 18 1.76 25.28 18.34
CA ASN A 18 0.86 25.97 19.27
C ASN A 18 0.75 25.14 20.55
N SER A 19 0.97 25.82 21.67
CA SER A 19 1.00 25.32 23.03
C SER A 19 -0.39 24.98 23.57
N PHE A 20 -0.51 23.85 24.26
CA PHE A 20 -1.61 23.57 25.19
C PHE A 20 -1.00 23.16 26.53
N SER A 21 -1.37 23.87 27.60
CA SER A 21 -0.93 23.64 28.98
C SER A 21 -1.93 22.73 29.71
N PRO A 22 -1.50 21.77 30.57
CA PRO A 22 -2.41 21.00 31.41
C PRO A 22 -2.56 21.61 32.81
N GLY A 23 -3.80 21.63 33.30
CA GLY A 23 -4.17 21.94 34.70
C GLY A 23 -4.20 20.68 35.60
N PRO A 24 -4.39 20.83 36.92
CA PRO A 24 -3.68 20.05 37.94
C PRO A 24 -4.38 18.76 38.42
N GLN A 25 -3.55 17.86 38.98
CA GLN A 25 -3.87 16.61 39.65
C GLN A 25 -4.48 16.79 41.06
N SER A 26 -5.31 15.82 41.47
CA SER A 26 -5.62 15.43 42.86
C SER A 26 -6.18 14.00 42.83
N SER A 27 -6.03 13.08 43.77
CA SER A 27 -5.20 12.86 44.97
C SER A 27 -5.49 11.41 45.38
N ASP A 28 -4.50 10.69 45.91
CA ASP A 28 -4.51 9.27 46.26
C ASP A 28 -5.64 8.83 47.21
N GLU A 29 -6.16 7.61 47.01
CA GLU A 29 -6.57 6.70 48.10
C GLU A 29 -6.26 5.24 47.71
N ASN A 30 -5.68 4.51 48.67
CA ASN A 30 -5.09 3.16 48.58
C ASN A 30 -6.10 2.09 49.00
N ILE A 31 -6.33 1.05 48.18
CA ILE A 31 -6.95 -0.24 48.59
C ILE A 31 -6.19 -1.37 47.86
N PRO A 32 -5.80 -2.48 48.53
CA PRO A 32 -4.88 -3.46 47.98
C PRO A 32 -5.62 -4.51 47.14
N GLU A 33 -5.34 -4.58 45.84
CA GLU A 33 -5.82 -5.68 44.98
C GLU A 33 -4.65 -6.44 44.34
N GLN A 34 -4.75 -7.76 44.47
CA GLN A 34 -3.78 -8.77 44.06
C GLN A 34 -3.43 -8.60 42.57
N SER A 35 -2.13 -8.47 42.30
CA SER A 35 -1.61 -8.17 40.96
C SER A 35 -1.86 -9.31 39.95
N ASP A 36 -2.56 -8.97 38.88
CA ASP A 36 -2.85 -9.69 37.62
C ASP A 36 -1.66 -10.32 36.86
N GLU A 37 -0.46 -10.38 37.45
CA GLU A 37 0.70 -11.08 36.85
C GLU A 37 0.48 -12.61 36.82
N SER A 38 -0.40 -13.11 37.69
CA SER A 38 -0.74 -14.51 37.89
C SER A 38 -1.69 -15.09 36.83
N ALA A 39 -2.49 -14.27 36.14
CA ALA A 39 -3.38 -14.75 35.07
C ALA A 39 -2.62 -15.02 33.76
N LEU A 40 -1.55 -14.27 33.48
CA LEU A 40 -0.72 -14.46 32.27
C LEU A 40 0.14 -15.73 32.36
N ARG A 41 0.64 -16.06 33.56
CA ARG A 41 1.41 -17.29 33.82
C ARG A 41 0.58 -18.57 33.73
N MET A 42 -0.73 -18.49 34.03
CA MET A 42 -1.63 -19.66 34.01
C MET A 42 -1.97 -20.13 32.59
N ALA A 43 -1.91 -19.25 31.58
CA ALA A 43 -2.26 -19.62 30.21
C ALA A 43 -1.09 -20.24 29.43
N PHE A 44 0.17 -19.92 29.78
CA PHE A 44 1.34 -20.33 29.00
C PHE A 44 2.55 -20.57 29.91
N GLY A 45 2.68 -21.81 30.41
CA GLY A 45 3.86 -22.28 31.13
C GLY A 45 4.49 -23.49 30.44
N GLY A 46 5.77 -23.37 30.08
CA GLY A 46 6.62 -24.44 29.55
C GLY A 46 7.92 -23.90 28.96
N GLU A 47 8.95 -23.75 29.80
CA GLU A 47 10.27 -23.17 29.50
C GLU A 47 11.12 -24.02 28.54
N SER A 48 11.92 -23.35 27.69
CA SER A 48 13.34 -23.67 27.63
C SER A 48 14.18 -22.42 27.30
N SER A 49 14.98 -22.06 28.29
CA SER A 49 16.09 -21.11 28.36
C SER A 49 16.84 -20.79 27.06
N THR A 50 16.87 -19.50 26.70
CA THR A 50 18.12 -18.78 26.39
C THR A 50 18.02 -17.33 26.85
N SER A 51 19.04 -16.91 27.57
CA SER A 51 19.25 -15.59 28.15
C SER A 51 19.47 -14.51 27.09
N SER A 52 18.86 -13.32 27.26
CA SER A 52 19.57 -12.02 27.34
C SER A 52 18.62 -10.82 27.46
N LEU A 53 18.71 -10.14 28.61
CA LEU A 53 18.51 -8.69 28.83
C LEU A 53 17.22 -8.03 28.28
N THR A 54 16.11 -8.17 29.03
CA THR A 54 15.02 -7.19 28.95
C THR A 54 15.25 -6.10 30.00
N SER A 55 15.72 -4.93 29.54
CA SER A 55 15.71 -3.69 30.33
C SER A 55 14.25 -3.29 30.58
N SER A 56 13.77 -3.39 31.81
CA SER A 56 12.42 -2.95 32.18
C SER A 56 12.34 -1.43 32.11
N LEU A 57 11.83 -0.92 30.99
CA LEU A 57 11.54 0.51 30.82
C LEU A 57 10.52 0.95 31.87
N THR A 58 10.77 2.10 32.50
CA THR A 58 9.79 2.73 33.40
C THR A 58 8.51 3.11 32.65
N LYS A 59 7.36 3.18 33.33
CA LYS A 59 6.09 3.65 32.73
C LYS A 59 6.27 4.96 31.95
N LYS A 60 7.06 5.89 32.49
CA LYS A 60 7.38 7.17 31.84
C LYS A 60 8.12 6.99 30.52
N GLN A 61 9.16 6.16 30.48
CA GLN A 61 9.90 5.86 29.26
C GLN A 61 9.04 5.14 28.21
N LEU A 62 8.11 4.29 28.65
CA LEU A 62 7.17 3.63 27.75
C LEU A 62 6.18 4.62 27.11
N ILE A 63 5.69 5.60 27.88
CA ILE A 63 4.83 6.67 27.37
C ILE A 63 5.59 7.56 26.39
N GLU A 64 6.83 7.96 26.73
CA GLU A 64 7.68 8.75 25.84
C GLU A 64 7.94 8.02 24.51
N LYS A 65 8.30 6.74 24.56
CA LYS A 65 8.48 5.91 23.35
C LYS A 65 7.21 5.82 22.52
N LYS A 66 6.04 5.59 23.13
CA LYS A 66 4.75 5.58 22.42
C LYS A 66 4.43 6.93 21.79
N MET A 67 4.68 8.04 22.47
CA MET A 67 4.46 9.37 21.91
C MET A 67 5.38 9.68 20.74
N GLU A 68 6.62 9.21 20.78
CA GLU A 68 7.54 9.31 19.65
C GLU A 68 7.03 8.49 18.44
N GLU A 69 6.59 7.25 18.67
CA GLU A 69 5.98 6.40 17.64
C GLU A 69 4.72 7.06 17.01
N ILE A 70 3.85 7.65 17.83
CA ILE A 70 2.66 8.39 17.38
C ILE A 70 3.07 9.59 16.53
N ASN A 71 4.00 10.42 17.01
CA ASN A 71 4.46 11.61 16.29
C ASN A 71 5.08 11.26 14.94
N MET A 72 5.88 10.19 14.89
CA MET A 72 6.47 9.71 13.65
C MET A 72 5.42 9.12 12.69
N THR A 73 4.41 8.43 13.22
CA THR A 73 3.25 7.96 12.43
C THR A 73 2.49 9.14 11.82
N PHE A 74 2.24 10.21 12.58
CA PHE A 74 1.63 11.43 12.05
C PHE A 74 2.49 12.09 10.97
N LYS A 75 3.82 12.13 11.14
CA LYS A 75 4.73 12.62 10.09
C LYS A 75 4.63 11.79 8.81
N ALA A 76 4.55 10.47 8.94
CA ALA A 76 4.39 9.56 7.80
C ALA A 76 3.05 9.77 7.08
N ILE A 77 1.95 9.90 7.84
CA ILE A 77 0.63 10.21 7.29
C ILE A 77 0.68 11.53 6.50
N ARG A 78 1.28 12.58 7.08
CA ARG A 78 1.42 13.88 6.40
C ARG A 78 2.29 13.80 5.14
N ALA A 79 3.37 13.03 5.18
CA ALA A 79 4.21 12.81 4.01
C ALA A 79 3.43 12.09 2.90
N SER A 80 2.62 11.08 3.24
CA SER A 80 1.77 10.38 2.27
C SER A 80 0.54 11.16 1.81
N GLN A 81 0.20 12.28 2.47
CA GLN A 81 -0.82 13.21 2.00
C GLN A 81 -0.31 14.13 0.88
N ARG A 82 1.01 14.17 0.63
CA ARG A 82 1.60 14.85 -0.52
C ARG A 82 1.67 13.90 -1.70
N ILE A 83 1.09 14.31 -2.82
CA ILE A 83 0.99 13.48 -4.02
C ILE A 83 1.42 14.31 -5.22
N ASP A 84 2.46 13.84 -5.88
CA ASP A 84 2.91 14.39 -7.15
C ASP A 84 2.38 13.48 -8.28
N LEU A 85 1.46 14.01 -9.08
CA LEU A 85 0.86 13.30 -10.20
C LEU A 85 1.46 13.79 -11.51
N LEU A 86 2.21 12.94 -12.20
CA LEU A 86 2.81 13.24 -13.50
C LEU A 86 2.00 12.58 -14.61
N PHE A 87 1.44 13.39 -15.50
CA PHE A 87 0.83 12.89 -16.73
C PHE A 87 1.88 12.78 -17.82
N LEU A 88 2.00 11.60 -18.43
CA LEU A 88 2.84 11.35 -19.60
C LEU A 88 1.91 11.02 -20.77
N LEU A 89 1.91 11.85 -21.81
CA LEU A 89 0.98 11.72 -22.93
C LEU A 89 1.70 11.63 -24.28
N ASP A 90 1.35 10.59 -25.04
CA ASP A 90 1.67 10.45 -26.45
C ASP A 90 0.93 11.52 -27.27
N CYS A 91 1.64 12.22 -28.15
CA CYS A 91 1.06 13.22 -29.03
C CYS A 91 1.51 13.05 -30.48
N THR A 92 1.71 11.81 -30.93
CA THR A 92 1.87 11.46 -32.34
C THR A 92 0.56 11.69 -33.12
N GLY A 93 0.63 11.73 -34.45
CA GLY A 93 -0.53 11.92 -35.33
C GLY A 93 -1.64 10.88 -35.13
N SER A 94 -1.29 9.66 -34.69
CA SER A 94 -2.25 8.60 -34.35
C SER A 94 -3.19 8.98 -33.19
N MET A 95 -2.76 9.92 -32.34
CA MET A 95 -3.53 10.43 -31.21
C MET A 95 -4.52 11.54 -31.62
N GLY A 96 -4.52 12.02 -32.86
CA GLY A 96 -5.28 13.19 -33.29
C GLY A 96 -6.78 13.14 -32.98
N GLU A 97 -7.44 12.00 -33.21
CA GLU A 97 -8.87 11.83 -32.89
C GLU A 97 -9.16 11.78 -31.38
N TYR A 98 -8.16 11.41 -30.57
CA TYR A 98 -8.29 11.22 -29.12
C TYR A 98 -7.83 12.44 -28.32
N ILE A 99 -6.96 13.29 -28.89
CA ILE A 99 -6.24 14.31 -28.13
C ILE A 99 -7.18 15.33 -27.49
N ASN A 100 -8.25 15.72 -28.17
CA ASN A 100 -9.22 16.67 -27.63
C ASN A 100 -10.04 16.06 -26.49
N GLN A 101 -10.41 14.78 -26.59
CA GLN A 101 -11.10 14.08 -25.52
C GLN A 101 -10.18 13.93 -24.30
N VAL A 102 -8.95 13.44 -24.50
CA VAL A 102 -7.97 13.26 -23.43
C VAL A 102 -7.68 14.58 -22.70
N LYS A 103 -7.58 15.71 -23.42
CA LYS A 103 -7.41 17.03 -22.79
C LYS A 103 -8.56 17.37 -21.84
N ASN A 104 -9.81 17.16 -22.28
CA ASN A 104 -10.99 17.44 -21.46
C ASN A 104 -11.01 16.51 -20.24
N ASP A 105 -10.79 15.22 -20.46
CA ASP A 105 -10.76 14.18 -19.45
C ASP A 105 -9.72 14.48 -18.36
N LEU A 106 -8.52 14.96 -18.74
CA LEU A 106 -7.46 15.32 -17.80
C LEU A 106 -7.79 16.57 -16.98
N VAL A 107 -8.49 17.55 -17.56
CA VAL A 107 -8.95 18.73 -16.83
C VAL A 107 -10.07 18.36 -15.84
N GLU A 108 -11.04 17.54 -16.27
CA GLU A 108 -12.11 17.04 -15.40
C GLU A 108 -11.54 16.20 -14.26
N LEU A 109 -10.68 15.23 -14.56
CA LEU A 109 -9.98 14.41 -13.58
C LEU A 109 -9.29 15.27 -12.52
N ARG A 110 -8.54 16.28 -12.96
CA ARG A 110 -7.80 17.13 -12.03
C ARG A 110 -8.73 17.85 -11.05
N GLU A 111 -9.85 18.37 -11.54
CA GLU A 111 -10.84 19.04 -10.69
C GLU A 111 -11.56 18.03 -9.79
N GLU A 112 -11.91 16.84 -10.30
CA GLU A 112 -12.49 15.75 -9.50
C GLU A 112 -11.57 15.37 -8.33
N LEU A 113 -10.28 15.12 -8.61
CA LEU A 113 -9.31 14.77 -7.58
C LEU A 113 -9.21 15.87 -6.52
N LYS A 114 -9.12 17.13 -6.94
CA LYS A 114 -9.02 18.28 -6.04
C LYS A 114 -10.26 18.45 -5.15
N VAL A 115 -11.45 18.21 -5.69
CA VAL A 115 -12.72 18.33 -4.95
C VAL A 115 -12.91 17.17 -3.99
N ASN A 116 -12.64 15.94 -4.44
CA ASN A 116 -12.85 14.72 -3.66
C ASN A 116 -11.79 14.54 -2.58
N TYR A 117 -10.59 15.09 -2.76
CA TYR A 117 -9.46 14.88 -1.88
C TYR A 117 -8.83 16.19 -1.37
N LYS A 118 -9.63 17.05 -0.76
CA LYS A 118 -9.19 18.34 -0.19
C LYS A 118 -8.10 18.23 0.88
N SER A 119 -7.96 17.06 1.51
CA SER A 119 -6.93 16.78 2.51
C SER A 119 -5.58 16.39 1.91
N LEU A 120 -5.52 16.14 0.59
CA LEU A 120 -4.30 15.80 -0.13
C LEU A 120 -3.68 17.07 -0.73
N ASP A 121 -2.39 17.22 -0.50
CA ASP A 121 -1.56 18.27 -1.10
C ASP A 121 -1.05 17.75 -2.45
N MET A 122 -1.79 18.07 -3.51
CA MET A 122 -1.56 17.52 -4.85
C MET A 122 -0.84 18.52 -5.77
N MET A 123 0.26 18.06 -6.37
CA MET A 123 0.92 18.76 -7.48
C MET A 123 0.73 17.98 -8.77
N PHE A 124 0.52 18.70 -9.87
CA PHE A 124 0.29 18.13 -11.19
C PHE A 124 1.43 18.53 -12.12
N GLY A 125 2.12 17.55 -12.67
CA GLY A 125 3.11 17.70 -13.72
C GLY A 125 2.60 17.12 -15.03
N PHE A 126 3.18 17.55 -16.15
CA PHE A 126 2.81 17.04 -17.46
C PHE A 126 4.05 16.92 -18.36
N ILE A 127 4.21 15.77 -19.02
CA ILE A 127 5.16 15.57 -20.10
C ILE A 127 4.39 15.15 -21.33
N ARG A 128 4.40 16.00 -22.34
CA ARG A 128 4.03 15.65 -23.70
C ARG A 128 5.27 15.05 -24.36
N TYR A 129 5.14 13.88 -24.97
CA TYR A 129 6.16 13.35 -25.87
C TYR A 129 5.55 13.09 -27.25
N THR A 130 6.41 13.08 -28.27
CA THR A 130 6.11 12.66 -29.62
C THR A 130 7.35 12.02 -30.25
N ASP A 131 7.31 11.78 -31.55
CA ASP A 131 8.37 11.19 -32.34
C ASP A 131 9.63 12.07 -32.37
N PHE A 132 10.80 11.43 -32.51
CA PHE A 132 12.10 12.06 -32.38
C PHE A 132 12.45 12.96 -33.57
N ASP A 133 11.77 12.79 -34.71
CA ASP A 133 11.93 13.55 -35.94
C ASP A 133 11.30 14.96 -35.88
N VAL A 134 10.52 15.23 -34.83
CA VAL A 134 9.90 16.53 -34.58
C VAL A 134 10.88 17.48 -33.88
N LYS A 135 10.89 18.76 -34.28
CA LYS A 135 11.80 19.80 -33.72
C LYS A 135 11.72 19.95 -32.19
N LYS A 136 10.56 19.66 -31.60
CA LYS A 136 10.33 19.68 -30.16
C LYS A 136 9.67 18.34 -29.77
N PRO A 137 10.48 17.28 -29.58
CA PRO A 137 9.97 15.93 -29.36
C PRO A 137 9.29 15.79 -27.99
N TYR A 138 9.53 16.73 -27.06
CA TYR A 138 8.81 16.79 -25.80
C TYR A 138 8.60 18.23 -25.31
N SER A 139 7.59 18.41 -24.47
CA SER A 139 7.39 19.63 -23.68
C SER A 139 6.96 19.27 -22.27
N ILE A 140 7.46 20.02 -21.29
CA ILE A 140 7.32 19.72 -19.87
C ILE A 140 6.58 20.87 -19.18
N LEU A 141 5.58 20.53 -18.39
CA LEU A 141 5.02 21.34 -17.33
C LEU A 141 5.58 20.81 -16.01
N ASP A 142 6.41 21.62 -15.36
CA ASP A 142 6.86 21.32 -14.00
C ASP A 142 5.67 21.22 -13.04
N PHE A 143 5.85 20.46 -11.96
CA PHE A 143 4.81 20.25 -10.96
C PHE A 143 4.25 21.58 -10.44
N THR A 144 2.93 21.74 -10.59
CA THR A 144 2.20 22.93 -10.15
C THR A 144 0.88 22.56 -9.50
N ASN A 145 0.46 23.34 -8.51
CA ASN A 145 -0.88 23.24 -7.93
C ASN A 145 -1.88 24.23 -8.58
N LYS A 146 -1.42 25.07 -9.51
CA LYS A 146 -2.24 26.11 -10.15
C LYS A 146 -3.04 25.54 -11.31
N THR A 147 -4.37 25.63 -11.22
CA THR A 147 -5.30 25.14 -12.26
C THR A 147 -5.03 25.79 -13.60
N LEU A 148 -4.83 27.10 -13.62
CA LEU A 148 -4.67 27.86 -14.86
C LEU A 148 -3.41 27.46 -15.63
N GLU A 149 -2.29 27.23 -14.94
CA GLU A 149 -1.04 26.80 -15.58
C GLU A 149 -1.21 25.43 -16.25
N PHE A 150 -1.83 24.48 -15.55
CA PHE A 150 -2.13 23.15 -16.08
C PHE A 150 -3.06 23.20 -17.29
N VAL A 151 -4.19 23.89 -17.17
CA VAL A 151 -5.19 24.00 -18.26
C VAL A 151 -4.59 24.69 -19.49
N ASN A 152 -3.83 25.78 -19.30
CA ASN A 152 -3.18 26.47 -20.40
C ASN A 152 -2.17 25.55 -21.11
N PHE A 153 -1.36 24.80 -20.36
CA PHE A 153 -0.42 23.84 -20.94
C PHE A 153 -1.15 22.77 -21.73
N VAL A 154 -2.14 22.09 -21.14
CA VAL A 154 -2.93 21.02 -21.77
C VAL A 154 -3.63 21.52 -23.04
N SER A 155 -4.20 22.73 -23.01
CA SER A 155 -4.87 23.32 -24.17
C SER A 155 -3.92 23.54 -25.36
N SER A 156 -2.64 23.84 -25.08
CA SER A 156 -1.62 24.15 -26.10
C SER A 156 -1.07 22.94 -26.86
N ILE A 157 -1.30 21.73 -26.33
CA ILE A 157 -0.82 20.47 -26.91
C ILE A 157 -1.47 20.23 -28.28
N LYS A 158 -0.73 19.73 -29.28
CA LYS A 158 -1.27 19.36 -30.61
C LYS A 158 -0.68 18.06 -31.08
N ASP A 159 -1.40 17.19 -31.76
CA ASP A 159 -0.76 16.04 -32.39
C ASP A 159 0.25 16.50 -33.46
N GLU A 160 1.44 15.91 -33.48
CA GLU A 160 2.50 16.25 -34.45
C GLU A 160 3.50 15.10 -34.53
N GLY A 161 3.98 14.76 -35.73
CA GLY A 161 4.93 13.65 -35.95
C GLY A 161 4.28 12.27 -35.94
N GLY A 162 5.10 11.23 -36.07
CA GLY A 162 4.67 9.84 -36.14
C GLY A 162 4.37 9.39 -37.57
N ALA A 163 5.06 8.32 -37.98
CA ALA A 163 4.82 7.60 -39.24
C ALA A 163 5.35 6.14 -39.22
N ASP A 164 5.86 5.68 -38.07
CA ASP A 164 6.53 4.40 -37.87
C ASP A 164 5.68 3.44 -37.00
N ALA A 165 6.30 2.35 -36.54
CA ALA A 165 5.69 1.39 -35.63
C ALA A 165 5.33 2.04 -34.27
N PRO A 166 4.45 1.43 -33.45
CA PRO A 166 4.38 1.79 -32.03
C PRO A 166 5.77 1.55 -31.41
N CYS A 167 6.02 2.02 -30.18
CA CYS A 167 7.32 1.99 -29.49
C CYS A 167 8.41 1.08 -30.10
N HIS A 168 9.56 1.67 -30.46
CA HIS A 168 10.69 0.95 -31.09
C HIS A 168 11.09 -0.33 -30.37
N GLY A 169 11.44 -1.35 -31.15
CA GLY A 169 11.81 -2.68 -30.70
C GLY A 169 10.80 -3.71 -31.17
N GLU A 170 11.23 -4.61 -32.06
CA GLU A 170 10.37 -5.63 -32.67
C GLU A 170 9.73 -6.58 -31.63
N GLU A 171 10.30 -6.65 -30.43
CA GLU A 171 9.72 -7.44 -29.35
C GLU A 171 8.39 -6.85 -28.83
N TYR A 172 8.12 -5.55 -29.00
CA TYR A 172 6.97 -4.88 -28.36
C TYR A 172 5.69 -4.85 -29.19
N HIS A 173 5.78 -5.08 -30.50
CA HIS A 173 4.66 -5.05 -31.44
C HIS A 173 4.83 -6.09 -32.56
N ASP A 174 3.86 -6.18 -33.48
CA ASP A 174 3.88 -7.16 -34.60
C ASP A 174 3.84 -6.47 -35.98
N ILE A 175 4.10 -5.16 -36.04
CA ILE A 175 4.11 -4.39 -37.30
C ILE A 175 5.54 -3.96 -37.69
N PRO A 176 5.80 -3.57 -38.96
CA PRO A 176 7.13 -3.18 -39.43
C PRO A 176 7.67 -1.95 -38.69
N ASP A 177 8.90 -2.03 -38.19
CA ASP A 177 9.59 -0.98 -37.43
C ASP A 177 10.89 -0.57 -38.11
N ASN A 178 11.16 0.73 -38.11
CA ASN A 178 12.40 1.32 -38.62
C ASN A 178 13.56 1.22 -37.62
N TYR A 179 13.25 0.91 -36.35
CA TYR A 179 14.18 0.79 -35.23
C TYR A 179 13.98 -0.52 -34.45
N PRO A 180 14.08 -1.68 -35.13
CA PRO A 180 13.78 -2.98 -34.53
C PRO A 180 14.71 -3.35 -33.37
N ASP A 181 15.90 -2.76 -33.29
CA ASP A 181 16.87 -2.95 -32.21
C ASP A 181 16.61 -2.06 -30.97
N GLY A 182 15.53 -1.25 -31.00
CA GLY A 182 15.09 -0.41 -29.89
C GLY A 182 15.59 1.05 -29.96
N ASP A 183 15.71 1.69 -28.79
CA ASP A 183 16.03 3.12 -28.68
C ASP A 183 17.44 3.48 -29.18
N LEU A 184 17.51 4.49 -30.04
CA LEU A 184 18.76 5.00 -30.63
C LEU A 184 19.76 5.56 -29.61
N ASN A 185 19.29 5.99 -28.43
CA ASN A 185 20.16 6.51 -27.37
C ASN A 185 20.65 5.39 -26.43
N GLY A 186 20.32 4.13 -26.71
CA GLY A 186 20.72 2.97 -25.91
C GLY A 186 19.96 2.84 -24.60
N ILE A 187 18.81 3.48 -24.46
CA ILE A 187 17.94 3.31 -23.30
C ILE A 187 17.31 1.91 -23.38
N THR A 188 17.57 1.10 -22.36
CA THR A 188 17.05 -0.28 -22.29
C THR A 188 15.88 -0.36 -21.32
N LEU A 189 14.96 -1.28 -21.59
CA LEU A 189 13.86 -1.59 -20.67
C LEU A 189 14.37 -1.90 -19.25
N ASP A 190 15.50 -2.59 -19.14
CA ASP A 190 16.19 -2.89 -17.88
C ASP A 190 16.55 -1.65 -17.07
N SER A 191 17.15 -0.67 -17.73
CA SER A 191 17.55 0.57 -17.08
C SER A 191 16.32 1.32 -16.56
N LEU A 192 15.29 1.45 -17.39
CA LEU A 192 14.03 2.11 -17.02
C LEU A 192 13.32 1.42 -15.86
N MET A 193 13.24 0.08 -15.88
CA MET A 193 12.58 -0.67 -14.80
C MET A 193 13.37 -0.59 -13.48
N LYS A 194 14.71 -0.57 -13.53
CA LYS A 194 15.54 -0.33 -12.34
C LYS A 194 15.33 1.08 -11.79
N ASP A 195 15.18 2.08 -12.65
CA ASP A 195 14.90 3.46 -12.25
C ASP A 195 13.52 3.56 -11.58
N ILE A 196 12.47 2.99 -12.18
CA ILE A 196 11.11 2.91 -11.59
C ILE A 196 11.15 2.25 -10.20
N ILE A 197 11.90 1.15 -10.03
CA ILE A 197 12.02 0.46 -8.74
C ILE A 197 12.78 1.33 -7.72
N SER A 198 13.91 1.90 -8.11
CA SER A 198 14.80 2.65 -7.22
C SER A 198 14.23 4.00 -6.78
N LEU A 199 13.47 4.66 -7.66
CA LEU A 199 12.77 5.91 -7.41
C LEU A 199 11.39 5.71 -6.77
N ASP A 200 10.97 4.45 -6.54
CA ASP A 200 9.67 4.09 -5.96
C ASP A 200 8.49 4.71 -6.74
N ILE A 201 8.55 4.69 -8.07
CA ILE A 201 7.51 5.28 -8.91
C ILE A 201 6.32 4.31 -9.02
N ASN A 202 5.13 4.83 -8.71
CA ASN A 202 3.87 4.14 -8.97
C ASN A 202 3.41 4.46 -10.40
N TYR A 203 3.72 3.56 -11.34
CA TYR A 203 3.43 3.75 -12.75
C TYR A 203 2.08 3.14 -13.13
N PHE A 204 1.22 3.97 -13.74
CA PHE A 204 -0.09 3.60 -14.25
C PHE A 204 -0.13 3.80 -15.76
N PHE A 205 -0.69 2.85 -16.48
CA PHE A 205 -0.79 2.89 -17.94
C PHE A 205 -2.26 2.90 -18.37
N GLY A 206 -2.71 4.04 -18.88
CA GLY A 206 -4.03 4.19 -19.47
C GLY A 206 -4.00 3.80 -20.94
N HIS A 207 -4.73 2.76 -21.34
CA HIS A 207 -4.84 2.36 -22.74
C HIS A 207 -6.04 3.01 -23.42
N ILE A 208 -5.86 3.49 -24.65
CA ILE A 208 -6.98 3.93 -25.51
C ILE A 208 -7.52 2.76 -26.31
N VAL A 209 -6.63 2.06 -27.03
CA VAL A 209 -6.93 0.83 -27.77
C VAL A 209 -6.10 -0.31 -27.18
N LYS A 210 -6.74 -1.14 -26.36
CA LYS A 210 -6.06 -2.19 -25.59
C LYS A 210 -5.21 -3.11 -26.48
N SER A 211 -5.74 -3.56 -27.62
CA SER A 211 -5.04 -4.49 -28.51
C SER A 211 -3.75 -3.92 -29.10
N ALA A 212 -3.65 -2.60 -29.26
CA ALA A 212 -2.47 -1.95 -29.86
C ALA A 212 -1.26 -1.94 -28.92
N THR A 213 -1.47 -1.93 -27.60
CA THR A 213 -0.39 -1.74 -26.61
C THR A 213 -0.25 -2.91 -25.63
N SER A 214 -1.06 -3.96 -25.77
CA SER A 214 -1.08 -5.10 -24.83
C SER A 214 0.25 -5.87 -24.79
N LYS A 215 0.87 -6.11 -25.94
CA LYS A 215 2.14 -6.85 -26.03
C LYS A 215 3.26 -6.10 -25.29
N MET A 216 3.42 -4.81 -25.57
CA MET A 216 4.37 -3.93 -24.88
C MET A 216 4.16 -3.94 -23.35
N ILE A 217 2.93 -3.70 -22.90
CA ILE A 217 2.68 -3.58 -21.45
C ILE A 217 2.85 -4.91 -20.72
N ASP A 218 2.58 -6.03 -21.38
CA ASP A 218 2.82 -7.37 -20.83
C ASP A 218 4.32 -7.64 -20.66
N ILE A 219 5.14 -7.22 -21.62
CA ILE A 219 6.61 -7.33 -21.54
C ILE A 219 7.13 -6.45 -20.41
N PHE A 220 6.67 -5.20 -20.32
CA PHE A 220 7.06 -4.26 -19.26
C PHE A 220 6.70 -4.82 -17.89
N ASN A 221 5.48 -5.34 -17.73
CA ASN A 221 5.02 -5.96 -16.50
C ASN A 221 5.84 -7.20 -16.12
N LYS A 222 6.11 -8.10 -17.07
CA LYS A 222 6.95 -9.28 -16.83
C LYS A 222 8.36 -8.87 -16.38
N ARG A 223 8.94 -7.86 -17.02
CA ARG A 223 10.30 -7.41 -16.68
C ARG A 223 10.36 -6.71 -15.33
N LEU A 224 9.40 -5.81 -15.06
CA LEU A 224 9.28 -5.13 -13.76
C LEU A 224 9.05 -6.14 -12.63
N ALA A 225 8.19 -7.12 -12.84
CA ALA A 225 7.92 -8.18 -11.88
C ALA A 225 9.18 -9.00 -11.59
N LEU A 226 9.95 -9.38 -12.62
CA LEU A 226 11.22 -10.10 -12.42
C LEU A 226 12.24 -9.27 -11.61
N LEU A 227 12.49 -8.02 -12.02
CA LEU A 227 13.48 -7.15 -11.37
C LEU A 227 13.08 -6.74 -9.95
N SER A 228 11.78 -6.61 -9.69
CA SER A 228 11.23 -6.26 -8.37
C SER A 228 10.89 -7.46 -7.50
N LYS A 229 11.16 -8.70 -7.93
CA LYS A 229 10.74 -9.94 -7.23
C LYS A 229 9.24 -9.98 -6.95
N ASN A 230 8.43 -9.67 -7.97
CA ASN A 230 6.97 -9.59 -7.99
C ASN A 230 6.36 -8.54 -7.04
N MET A 231 7.17 -7.61 -6.53
CA MET A 231 6.69 -6.54 -5.65
C MET A 231 6.00 -5.40 -6.39
N ARG A 232 6.35 -5.18 -7.66
CA ARG A 232 5.78 -4.11 -8.49
C ARG A 232 5.19 -4.67 -9.77
N THR A 233 4.10 -4.05 -10.18
CA THR A 233 3.45 -4.22 -11.46
C THR A 233 2.92 -2.87 -11.92
N ILE A 234 2.86 -2.66 -13.22
CA ILE A 234 2.16 -1.54 -13.84
C ILE A 234 0.67 -1.83 -13.81
N ASN A 235 -0.07 -0.90 -13.23
CA ASN A 235 -1.53 -0.96 -13.23
C ASN A 235 -2.06 -0.42 -14.55
N THR A 236 -2.89 -1.20 -15.23
CA THR A 236 -3.51 -0.81 -16.49
C THR A 236 -4.98 -0.47 -16.29
N PHE A 237 -5.48 0.54 -17.00
CA PHE A 237 -6.88 0.94 -16.99
C PHE A 237 -7.30 1.45 -18.37
N ASP A 238 -8.60 1.49 -18.63
CA ASP A 238 -9.13 2.12 -19.83
C ASP A 238 -9.11 3.64 -19.67
N SER A 239 -8.39 4.35 -20.54
CA SER A 239 -8.27 5.80 -20.47
C SER A 239 -9.61 6.52 -20.58
N LYS A 240 -10.64 5.87 -21.14
CA LYS A 240 -12.00 6.40 -21.23
C LYS A 240 -12.76 6.31 -19.89
N ASP A 241 -12.27 5.51 -18.94
CA ASP A 241 -12.86 5.32 -17.62
C ASP A 241 -12.03 6.02 -16.53
N ILE A 242 -12.12 7.34 -16.52
CA ILE A 242 -11.43 8.24 -15.57
C ILE A 242 -11.77 7.91 -14.12
N SER A 243 -12.99 7.41 -13.86
CA SER A 243 -13.48 7.08 -12.51
C SER A 243 -12.60 6.04 -11.81
N THR A 244 -12.00 5.14 -12.58
CA THR A 244 -11.09 4.12 -12.05
C THR A 244 -9.78 4.71 -11.55
N LEU A 245 -9.29 5.80 -12.15
CA LEU A 245 -8.01 6.41 -11.77
C LEU A 245 -8.06 7.01 -10.36
N SER A 246 -9.17 7.65 -9.98
CA SER A 246 -9.42 8.10 -8.60
C SER A 246 -9.26 6.94 -7.60
N THR A 247 -9.81 5.76 -7.92
CA THR A 247 -9.68 4.57 -7.06
C THR A 247 -8.25 4.03 -7.00
N HIS A 248 -7.51 4.13 -8.11
CA HIS A 248 -6.13 3.70 -8.20
C HIS A 248 -5.19 4.63 -7.40
N LEU A 249 -5.44 5.94 -7.43
CA LEU A 249 -4.72 6.91 -6.61
C LEU A 249 -4.97 6.66 -5.13
N LEU A 250 -6.21 6.39 -4.72
CA LEU A 250 -6.52 6.00 -3.35
C LEU A 250 -5.75 4.76 -2.91
N LYS A 251 -5.78 3.68 -3.70
CA LYS A 251 -5.03 2.45 -3.41
C LYS A 251 -3.52 2.69 -3.30
N SER A 252 -3.00 3.61 -4.11
CA SER A 252 -1.59 4.01 -4.06
C SER A 252 -1.26 4.70 -2.73
N VAL A 253 -2.03 5.71 -2.33
CA VAL A 253 -1.89 6.42 -1.05
C VAL A 253 -2.01 5.46 0.14
N GLU A 254 -3.02 4.59 0.12
CA GLU A 254 -3.20 3.54 1.13
C GLU A 254 -1.98 2.63 1.25
N SER A 255 -1.44 2.19 0.11
CA SER A 255 -0.26 1.32 0.06
C SER A 255 0.99 2.02 0.60
N SER A 256 1.18 3.31 0.26
CA SER A 256 2.27 4.14 0.78
C SER A 256 2.17 4.32 2.29
N ILE A 257 1.01 4.74 2.82
CA ILE A 257 0.79 4.90 4.27
C ILE A 257 1.06 3.57 5.01
N SER A 258 0.51 2.47 4.49
CA SER A 258 0.68 1.13 5.07
C SER A 258 2.15 0.73 5.10
N SER A 259 2.90 1.01 4.04
CA SER A 259 4.32 0.67 3.92
C SER A 259 5.17 1.54 4.84
N SER A 260 4.94 2.85 4.87
CA SER A 260 5.65 3.80 5.75
C SER A 260 5.44 3.45 7.22
N ARG A 261 4.19 3.25 7.67
CA ARG A 261 3.88 2.80 9.04
C ARG A 261 4.66 1.54 9.41
N SER A 262 4.62 0.55 8.52
CA SER A 262 5.29 -0.73 8.73
C SER A 262 6.83 -0.58 8.83
N THR A 263 7.43 0.35 8.07
CA THR A 263 8.87 0.65 8.13
C THR A 263 9.23 1.35 9.44
N LEU A 264 8.40 2.28 9.87
CA LEU A 264 8.58 3.00 11.14
C LEU A 264 8.57 2.05 12.34
N THR A 265 7.59 1.13 12.40
CA THR A 265 7.55 0.09 13.43
C THR A 265 8.83 -0.75 13.39
N SER A 266 9.30 -1.17 12.21
CA SER A 266 10.55 -1.92 12.11
C SER A 266 11.79 -1.13 12.56
N GLN A 267 11.87 0.18 12.29
CA GLN A 267 13.03 0.99 12.67
C GLN A 267 13.09 1.33 14.16
N LEU A 268 11.94 1.56 14.80
CA LEU A 268 11.85 2.00 16.20
C LEU A 268 11.73 0.84 17.20
N VAL A 269 11.14 -0.29 16.79
CA VAL A 269 10.78 -1.38 17.71
C VAL A 269 11.66 -2.60 17.51
N ASP A 270 11.78 -3.10 16.28
CA ASP A 270 12.30 -4.45 16.02
C ASP A 270 13.70 -4.46 15.36
N LYS A 271 14.16 -3.33 14.80
CA LYS A 271 15.41 -3.14 14.03
C LYS A 271 15.67 -4.16 12.90
N GLU A 272 14.70 -5.01 12.56
CA GLU A 272 14.87 -6.02 11.51
C GLU A 272 14.75 -5.43 10.09
N PRO A 273 15.64 -5.83 9.16
CA PRO A 273 15.56 -5.39 7.77
C PRO A 273 14.31 -5.97 7.08
N ARG A 274 13.69 -5.16 6.22
CA ARG A 274 12.53 -5.58 5.43
C ARG A 274 12.96 -6.36 4.19
N ILE A 275 13.29 -7.62 4.37
CA ILE A 275 13.69 -8.51 3.28
C ILE A 275 12.43 -9.13 2.64
N PRO A 276 12.12 -8.86 1.35
CA PRO A 276 10.93 -9.42 0.71
C PRO A 276 11.01 -10.95 0.54
N LYS A 277 9.88 -11.63 0.67
CA LYS A 277 9.70 -13.02 0.21
C LYS A 277 9.62 -13.05 -1.30
N GLU A 278 10.13 -14.12 -1.91
CA GLU A 278 9.88 -14.42 -3.31
C GLU A 278 8.56 -15.18 -3.42
N TYR A 279 7.69 -14.78 -4.35
CA TYR A 279 6.37 -15.38 -4.57
C TYR A 279 5.93 -15.14 -6.00
N ILE A 280 4.98 -15.95 -6.50
CA ILE A 280 4.31 -15.75 -7.78
C ILE A 280 2.82 -15.59 -7.50
N ILE A 281 2.17 -14.61 -8.14
CA ILE A 281 0.72 -14.44 -8.03
C ILE A 281 0.02 -15.46 -8.94
N VAL A 282 -0.81 -16.32 -8.36
CA VAL A 282 -1.63 -17.32 -9.06
C VAL A 282 -3.09 -17.05 -8.76
N LYS A 283 -3.84 -16.53 -9.73
CA LYS A 283 -5.25 -16.11 -9.54
C LYS A 283 -6.20 -17.31 -9.50
N GLU A 284 -5.77 -18.43 -10.07
CA GLU A 284 -6.52 -19.66 -10.17
C GLU A 284 -6.68 -20.30 -8.78
N VAL A 285 -7.90 -20.79 -8.52
CA VAL A 285 -8.18 -21.51 -7.27
C VAL A 285 -7.58 -22.92 -7.40
N PRO A 286 -6.71 -23.36 -6.46
CA PRO A 286 -6.11 -24.67 -6.53
C PRO A 286 -7.12 -25.78 -6.24
N TYR A 287 -6.78 -27.00 -6.66
CA TYR A 287 -7.54 -28.18 -6.27
C TYR A 287 -7.26 -28.54 -4.81
N PHE A 288 -8.11 -28.09 -3.89
CA PHE A 288 -7.91 -28.26 -2.44
C PHE A 288 -7.79 -29.69 -1.92
N PRO A 289 -8.44 -30.74 -2.49
CA PRO A 289 -8.37 -32.07 -1.91
C PRO A 289 -6.97 -32.63 -1.74
N THR A 290 -6.01 -32.26 -2.60
CA THR A 290 -4.60 -32.70 -2.54
C THR A 290 -3.74 -31.91 -1.56
N LEU A 291 -4.24 -30.79 -1.03
CA LEU A 291 -3.48 -29.94 -0.12
C LEU A 291 -3.57 -30.46 1.32
N PRO A 292 -2.49 -30.28 2.11
CA PRO A 292 -2.48 -30.71 3.51
C PRO A 292 -3.47 -29.89 4.34
N LEU A 293 -4.06 -30.55 5.33
CA LEU A 293 -4.86 -29.89 6.35
C LEU A 293 -3.93 -29.31 7.41
N ILE A 294 -4.12 -28.04 7.72
CA ILE A 294 -3.30 -27.24 8.63
C ILE A 294 -4.17 -26.79 9.79
N GLN A 295 -3.76 -27.14 11.01
CA GLN A 295 -4.37 -26.66 12.24
C GLN A 295 -3.94 -25.22 12.50
N MET A 296 -4.89 -24.34 12.74
CA MET A 296 -4.69 -22.90 12.89
C MET A 296 -5.59 -22.36 14.00
N GLU A 297 -5.32 -21.15 14.43
CA GLU A 297 -6.12 -20.45 15.43
C GLU A 297 -6.74 -19.21 14.80
N ILE A 298 -8.05 -19.02 14.92
CA ILE A 298 -8.69 -17.76 14.57
C ILE A 298 -8.73 -16.90 15.81
N ILE A 299 -8.20 -15.69 15.71
CA ILE A 299 -8.40 -14.67 16.72
C ILE A 299 -9.55 -13.77 16.31
N HIS A 300 -10.46 -13.60 17.26
CA HIS A 300 -11.61 -12.75 17.13
C HIS A 300 -11.50 -11.56 18.06
N LEU A 301 -11.62 -10.37 17.48
CA LEU A 301 -11.69 -9.12 18.23
C LEU A 301 -13.13 -8.60 18.21
N LYS A 302 -13.64 -8.27 19.40
CA LYS A 302 -14.93 -7.63 19.58
C LYS A 302 -14.84 -6.17 19.17
N ILE A 303 -15.82 -5.73 18.39
CA ILE A 303 -15.91 -4.33 18.01
C ILE A 303 -16.24 -3.50 19.26
N PRO A 304 -15.50 -2.43 19.55
CA PRO A 304 -15.78 -1.54 20.67
C PRO A 304 -17.20 -0.97 20.60
N ASN A 305 -17.83 -0.79 21.76
CA ASN A 305 -19.17 -0.21 21.83
C ASN A 305 -19.17 1.29 21.46
N SER A 306 -18.14 2.02 21.86
CA SER A 306 -17.90 3.42 21.51
C SER A 306 -16.42 3.66 21.22
N LEU A 307 -16.13 4.73 20.49
CA LEU A 307 -14.76 5.17 20.23
C LEU A 307 -14.08 5.73 21.49
N ASP A 308 -14.83 6.42 22.35
CA ASP A 308 -14.32 6.93 23.63
C ASP A 308 -13.84 5.80 24.54
N ALA A 309 -14.52 4.64 24.48
CA ALA A 309 -14.08 3.47 25.22
C ALA A 309 -12.67 3.05 24.80
N CYS A 310 -12.32 3.11 23.50
CA CYS A 310 -10.98 2.77 23.00
C CYS A 310 -9.88 3.73 23.49
N LEU A 311 -10.25 4.94 23.88
CA LEU A 311 -9.32 5.98 24.36
C LEU A 311 -9.10 5.91 25.87
N GLY A 312 -9.89 5.14 26.60
CA GLY A 312 -9.76 4.97 28.04
C GLY A 312 -8.49 4.21 28.41
N GLU A 313 -7.81 4.64 29.48
CA GLU A 313 -6.58 4.01 29.98
C GLU A 313 -6.75 2.52 30.32
N ASN A 314 -7.98 2.11 30.66
CA ASN A 314 -8.34 0.75 31.03
C ASN A 314 -8.91 -0.08 29.88
N TYR A 315 -8.89 0.45 28.64
CA TYR A 315 -9.38 -0.30 27.51
C TYR A 315 -8.50 -1.52 27.26
N LYS A 316 -9.04 -2.71 27.54
CA LYS A 316 -8.41 -3.99 27.25
C LYS A 316 -9.19 -4.67 26.13
N TYR A 317 -8.53 -4.90 25.00
CA TYR A 317 -9.05 -5.79 23.98
C TYR A 317 -9.30 -7.17 24.58
N SER A 318 -10.48 -7.74 24.32
CA SER A 318 -10.83 -9.08 24.76
C SER A 318 -10.86 -10.02 23.54
N PRO A 319 -9.69 -10.53 23.10
CA PRO A 319 -9.64 -11.52 22.04
C PRO A 319 -10.27 -12.81 22.54
N PHE A 320 -10.98 -13.50 21.66
CA PHE A 320 -11.26 -14.92 21.85
C PHE A 320 -10.65 -15.70 20.69
N THR A 321 -10.15 -16.89 21.01
CA THR A 321 -9.48 -17.75 20.04
C THR A 321 -10.36 -18.97 19.76
N GLU A 322 -10.47 -19.34 18.49
CA GLU A 322 -11.18 -20.53 18.02
C GLU A 322 -10.22 -21.36 17.15
N GLY A 323 -10.10 -22.66 17.41
CA GLY A 323 -9.32 -23.54 16.53
C GLY A 323 -10.01 -23.72 15.18
N ILE A 324 -9.23 -23.71 14.10
CA ILE A 324 -9.72 -24.01 12.75
C ILE A 324 -8.74 -24.90 12.01
N GLU A 325 -9.29 -25.81 11.22
CA GLU A 325 -8.53 -26.61 10.26
C GLU A 325 -8.78 -26.08 8.86
N ILE A 326 -7.69 -25.76 8.15
CA ILE A 326 -7.79 -25.26 6.78
C ILE A 326 -6.86 -25.99 5.82
N LYS A 327 -7.23 -26.01 4.55
CA LYS A 327 -6.34 -26.29 3.43
C LYS A 327 -6.04 -24.97 2.74
N MET A 328 -4.76 -24.64 2.58
CA MET A 328 -4.31 -23.35 2.05
C MET A 328 -3.50 -23.55 0.77
N ALA A 329 -3.73 -22.67 -0.21
CA ALA A 329 -2.97 -22.62 -1.46
C ALA A 329 -1.46 -22.43 -1.20
N PRO A 330 -0.58 -23.06 -1.98
CA PRO A 330 0.86 -22.87 -1.85
C PRO A 330 1.34 -21.50 -2.33
N GLN A 331 0.63 -20.88 -3.28
CA GLN A 331 0.96 -19.58 -3.86
C GLN A 331 -0.16 -18.56 -3.57
N PRO A 332 0.19 -17.27 -3.38
CA PRO A 332 -0.78 -16.22 -3.17
C PRO A 332 -1.54 -15.88 -4.46
N PHE A 333 -2.81 -15.47 -4.34
CA PHE A 333 -3.63 -15.00 -5.46
C PHE A 333 -3.72 -13.48 -5.56
N SER A 334 -3.33 -12.78 -4.51
CA SER A 334 -3.35 -11.32 -4.45
C SER A 334 -2.34 -10.80 -3.42
N GLN A 335 -2.05 -9.51 -3.49
CA GLN A 335 -1.11 -8.83 -2.62
C GLN A 335 -1.61 -7.44 -2.24
N GLY A 336 -1.31 -6.99 -1.02
CA GLY A 336 -1.46 -5.60 -0.56
C GLY A 336 -0.12 -5.05 -0.05
N GLY A 337 -0.03 -3.80 0.42
CA GLY A 337 1.26 -3.18 0.77
C GLY A 337 2.18 -4.03 1.67
N ASN A 338 1.64 -4.72 2.66
CA ASN A 338 2.41 -5.53 3.62
C ASN A 338 2.14 -7.04 3.59
N ARG A 339 1.08 -7.51 2.91
CA ARG A 339 0.63 -8.91 3.03
C ARG A 339 0.29 -9.55 1.68
N LEU A 340 0.42 -10.87 1.66
CA LEU A 340 0.04 -11.76 0.57
C LEU A 340 -1.25 -12.48 0.96
N ALA A 341 -2.19 -12.62 0.03
CA ALA A 341 -3.47 -13.29 0.24
C ALA A 341 -3.47 -14.65 -0.46
N TYR A 342 -3.88 -15.69 0.27
CA TYR A 342 -3.90 -17.08 -0.19
C TYR A 342 -5.33 -17.60 -0.17
N HIS A 343 -5.68 -18.38 -1.20
CA HIS A 343 -6.93 -19.12 -1.21
C HIS A 343 -6.88 -20.21 -0.15
N ALA A 344 -7.95 -20.37 0.62
CA ALA A 344 -8.07 -21.44 1.59
C ALA A 344 -9.50 -21.98 1.65
N VAL A 345 -9.66 -23.19 2.16
CA VAL A 345 -10.95 -23.75 2.57
C VAL A 345 -10.82 -24.32 3.97
N ASP A 346 -11.88 -24.24 4.78
CA ASP A 346 -11.92 -24.99 6.03
C ASP A 346 -12.22 -26.48 5.78
N LYS A 347 -12.19 -27.29 6.85
CA LYS A 347 -12.49 -28.72 6.80
C LYS A 347 -13.85 -29.04 6.15
N ASP A 348 -14.81 -28.12 6.25
CA ASP A 348 -16.16 -28.25 5.70
C ASP A 348 -16.26 -27.75 4.25
N GLY A 349 -15.13 -27.30 3.68
CA GLY A 349 -15.04 -26.80 2.30
C GLY A 349 -15.43 -25.32 2.13
N ASN A 350 -15.70 -24.58 3.21
CA ASN A 350 -16.06 -23.17 3.09
C ASN A 350 -14.82 -22.34 2.73
N ARG A 351 -14.95 -21.51 1.70
CA ARG A 351 -13.88 -20.62 1.26
C ARG A 351 -13.46 -19.64 2.35
N LYS A 352 -12.14 -19.52 2.55
CA LYS A 352 -11.45 -18.58 3.42
C LYS A 352 -10.33 -17.88 2.64
N VAL A 353 -9.83 -16.79 3.21
CA VAL A 353 -8.62 -16.10 2.73
C VAL A 353 -7.65 -16.01 3.89
N VAL A 354 -6.44 -16.54 3.69
CA VAL A 354 -5.35 -16.42 4.66
C VAL A 354 -4.43 -15.31 4.21
N LYS A 355 -3.98 -14.46 5.15
CA LYS A 355 -3.04 -13.37 4.87
C LYS A 355 -1.74 -13.61 5.61
N GLN A 356 -0.63 -13.59 4.88
CA GLN A 356 0.72 -13.70 5.46
C GLN A 356 1.56 -12.46 5.16
N SER A 357 2.58 -12.17 5.96
CA SER A 357 3.49 -11.07 5.68
C SER A 357 4.29 -11.30 4.40
N LYS A 358 4.47 -10.21 3.64
CA LYS A 358 5.35 -10.13 2.47
C LYS A 358 6.83 -10.21 2.80
N PHE A 359 7.21 -9.96 4.06
CA PHE A 359 8.60 -9.86 4.48
C PHE A 359 9.02 -11.10 5.27
N LYS A 360 10.28 -11.49 5.11
CA LYS A 360 10.97 -12.50 5.93
C LYS A 360 11.27 -11.93 7.32
N GLY A 361 11.49 -12.80 8.29
CA GLY A 361 11.76 -12.43 9.68
C GLY A 361 10.60 -12.84 10.60
N GLU A 362 10.94 -13.23 11.83
CA GLU A 362 9.97 -13.66 12.83
C GLU A 362 9.13 -12.47 13.32
N THR A 363 9.71 -11.27 13.38
CA THR A 363 9.02 -10.05 13.84
C THR A 363 7.90 -9.64 12.89
N HIS A 364 8.11 -9.79 11.57
CA HIS A 364 7.14 -9.45 10.52
C HIS A 364 5.94 -10.39 10.47
N ASN A 365 6.04 -11.59 11.07
CA ASN A 365 4.94 -12.52 11.28
C ASN A 365 4.69 -12.77 12.77
N SER A 366 5.06 -11.82 13.64
CA SER A 366 4.87 -11.96 15.08
C SER A 366 3.41 -11.77 15.47
N MET A 367 2.98 -12.49 16.50
CA MET A 367 1.66 -12.33 17.11
C MET A 367 1.37 -10.87 17.46
N LYS A 368 2.35 -10.17 18.02
CA LYS A 368 2.26 -8.74 18.36
C LYS A 368 1.82 -7.91 17.17
N ARG A 369 2.50 -8.04 16.03
CA ARG A 369 2.19 -7.27 14.81
C ARG A 369 0.83 -7.64 14.23
N TYR A 370 0.43 -8.91 14.34
CA TYR A 370 -0.92 -9.33 13.99
C TYR A 370 -1.98 -8.66 14.88
N PHE A 371 -1.79 -8.65 16.20
CA PHE A 371 -2.70 -7.98 17.13
C PHE A 371 -2.82 -6.48 16.83
N GLU A 372 -1.72 -5.75 16.68
CA GLU A 372 -1.72 -4.32 16.34
C GLU A 372 -2.49 -4.03 15.04
N GLU A 373 -2.37 -4.90 14.03
CA GLU A 373 -3.09 -4.73 12.78
C GLU A 373 -4.59 -5.03 12.91
N ILE A 374 -4.98 -6.11 13.62
CA ILE A 374 -6.40 -6.43 13.81
C ILE A 374 -7.05 -5.39 14.71
N GLU A 375 -6.32 -4.88 15.70
CA GLU A 375 -6.71 -3.76 16.54
C GLU A 375 -7.06 -2.53 15.70
N CYS A 376 -6.12 -2.11 14.84
CA CYS A 376 -6.30 -0.99 13.93
C CYS A 376 -7.51 -1.20 13.00
N GLN A 377 -7.70 -2.41 12.47
CA GLN A 377 -8.86 -2.76 11.63
C GLN A 377 -10.17 -2.74 12.43
N THR A 378 -10.15 -3.15 13.70
CA THR A 378 -11.32 -3.17 14.59
C THR A 378 -11.79 -1.77 14.92
N VAL A 379 -10.85 -0.89 15.24
CA VAL A 379 -11.15 0.52 15.50
C VAL A 379 -11.62 1.20 14.21
N ALA A 380 -10.96 0.97 13.08
CA ALA A 380 -11.36 1.52 11.78
C ALA A 380 -12.78 1.07 11.35
N ALA A 381 -13.12 -0.21 11.60
CA ALA A 381 -14.46 -0.74 11.39
C ALA A 381 -15.51 0.01 12.22
N LYS A 382 -15.22 0.24 13.52
CA LYS A 382 -16.11 0.99 14.41
C LYS A 382 -16.31 2.42 13.90
N PHE A 383 -15.24 3.10 13.50
CA PHE A 383 -15.34 4.43 12.86
C PHE A 383 -16.25 4.42 11.63
N ALA A 384 -16.09 3.45 10.73
CA ALA A 384 -16.91 3.34 9.52
C ALA A 384 -18.38 3.11 9.85
N PHE A 385 -18.68 2.26 10.82
CA PHE A 385 -20.05 2.00 11.27
C PHE A 385 -20.71 3.22 11.89
N ASP A 386 -20.02 3.91 12.80
CA ASP A 386 -20.54 5.11 13.44
C ASP A 386 -20.74 6.24 12.42
N PHE A 387 -19.81 6.39 11.47
CA PHE A 387 -19.93 7.35 10.38
C PHE A 387 -21.17 7.08 9.52
N ASN A 388 -21.35 5.84 9.04
CA ASN A 388 -22.51 5.45 8.23
C ASN A 388 -23.82 5.64 9.01
N HIS A 389 -23.81 5.32 10.30
CA HIS A 389 -24.97 5.50 11.18
C HIS A 389 -25.35 6.98 11.28
N LEU A 390 -24.40 7.86 11.57
CA LEU A 390 -24.61 9.31 11.66
C LEU A 390 -25.09 9.91 10.34
N ARG A 391 -24.62 9.39 9.21
CA ARG A 391 -25.02 9.84 7.87
C ARG A 391 -26.37 9.28 7.41
N GLY A 392 -26.89 8.25 8.07
CA GLY A 392 -28.09 7.53 7.63
C GLY A 392 -27.94 6.83 6.27
N LYS A 393 -26.70 6.66 5.79
CA LYS A 393 -26.38 6.09 4.47
C LYS A 393 -25.14 5.21 4.57
N GLN A 394 -25.13 4.09 3.84
CA GLN A 394 -23.95 3.23 3.74
C GLN A 394 -23.00 3.78 2.68
N ASP A 395 -22.29 4.85 3.03
CA ASP A 395 -21.28 5.45 2.16
C ASP A 395 -19.95 4.68 2.22
N ILE A 396 -19.61 4.09 3.38
CA ILE A 396 -18.37 3.32 3.59
C ILE A 396 -18.70 1.83 3.76
N ASN A 397 -18.34 1.01 2.78
CA ASN A 397 -18.50 -0.44 2.88
C ASN A 397 -17.28 -1.08 3.55
N PHE A 398 -17.43 -1.47 4.80
CA PHE A 398 -16.43 -2.27 5.52
C PHE A 398 -16.80 -3.76 5.44
N THR A 399 -16.23 -4.48 4.48
CA THR A 399 -16.60 -5.88 4.21
C THR A 399 -15.78 -6.83 5.09
N PHE A 400 -16.43 -7.48 6.06
CA PHE A 400 -15.85 -8.60 6.79
C PHE A 400 -16.01 -9.89 6.00
N ALA A 401 -15.07 -10.83 6.17
CA ALA A 401 -15.38 -12.24 5.98
C ALA A 401 -16.37 -12.70 7.08
N LYS A 402 -17.66 -12.38 6.89
CA LYS A 402 -18.86 -12.87 7.61
C LYS A 402 -18.64 -13.41 9.06
N SER A 403 -18.83 -12.57 10.06
CA SER A 403 -19.93 -12.71 11.03
C SER A 403 -20.20 -11.40 11.78
N ARG A 404 -21.45 -11.19 12.16
CA ARG A 404 -22.13 -9.91 12.47
C ARG A 404 -21.66 -9.14 13.72
N SER A 405 -20.46 -9.38 14.26
CA SER A 405 -20.03 -8.76 15.54
C SER A 405 -18.54 -8.92 15.88
N SER A 406 -17.73 -9.54 15.02
CA SER A 406 -16.31 -9.81 15.32
C SER A 406 -15.43 -9.83 14.06
N LEU A 407 -14.23 -9.26 14.17
CA LEU A 407 -13.19 -9.41 13.14
C LEU A 407 -12.54 -10.78 13.27
N LYS A 408 -12.54 -11.55 12.17
CA LYS A 408 -11.93 -12.88 12.10
C LYS A 408 -10.60 -12.80 11.36
N VAL A 409 -9.51 -13.21 12.00
CA VAL A 409 -8.22 -13.40 11.31
C VAL A 409 -7.64 -14.76 11.68
N ILE A 410 -7.30 -15.54 10.66
CA ILE A 410 -6.69 -16.86 10.79
C ILE A 410 -5.18 -16.68 11.06
N ILE A 411 -4.71 -17.25 12.16
CA ILE A 411 -3.34 -17.24 12.66
C ILE A 411 -2.71 -18.62 12.51
N LYS A 412 -1.43 -18.58 12.11
CA LYS A 412 -0.51 -19.67 11.76
C LYS A 412 -0.62 -20.92 12.64
N SER A 413 -0.35 -22.09 12.04
CA SER A 413 -0.04 -23.32 12.77
C SER A 413 1.26 -23.15 13.54
N SER A 414 1.30 -23.75 14.74
CA SER A 414 2.51 -24.13 15.43
C SER A 414 3.24 -25.16 14.58
N THR A 415 4.04 -24.69 13.62
CA THR A 415 5.10 -25.50 13.03
C THR A 415 6.30 -24.59 12.88
N VAL A 416 7.12 -24.63 13.92
CA VAL A 416 8.54 -24.40 13.85
C VAL A 416 9.05 -25.32 12.74
N ILE A 417 9.29 -24.79 11.56
CA ILE A 417 10.27 -25.39 10.68
C ILE A 417 11.58 -24.74 11.13
N MET A 418 12.26 -25.44 12.04
CA MET A 418 13.71 -25.29 12.14
C MET A 418 14.25 -25.86 10.83
N ASP A 419 14.57 -24.99 9.89
CA ASP A 419 15.51 -25.37 8.84
C ASP A 419 16.90 -25.20 9.43
N GLY A 420 17.64 -26.31 9.47
CA GLY A 420 19.06 -26.34 9.81
C GLY A 420 19.96 -25.79 8.70
#